data_AF-T0ZFP8-F1
#
_entry.id   AF-T0ZFP8-F1
#
_cell.length_a   1.000
_cell.length_b   1.000
_cell.length_c   1.000
_cell.angle_alpha   90.00
_cell.angle_beta   90.00
_cell.angle_gamma   90.00
#
_symmetry.space_group_name_H-M   'P 1'
#
loop_
_entity.id
_entity.type
_entity.pdbx_description
1 polymer ?
#
loop_
_entity_poly.entity_id
_entity_poly.type
_entity_poly.pdbx_seq_one_letter_code
_entity_poly.pdbx_strand_id
1 'polypeptide(L)'
;MLTNEIASAEGLSDDERSAAVGILRRRGLLAAGYPFRLAEERPEGPTLLPEEVVLKQVANEEDEVDEAVVSALERRGLVRIEHRSIKRWGVSDEGRRLALAADGVDQLGALTVRDLADGTWRDRGFRAYDVRAAVPYARAPRENPYRAWLDEFADLLVGLGFEETEGPLLETEFWNNDVLFMPQDHPARSIHDAFSPVGLRGRLPREDLLAGVAAVHEGRPIPGEATPLGPGWGGRYDPVRAARPVLRSQTTAVSARYLAAKPRPPFRTFSIDRNFRVESVDARHHLEFLQCEGIVGEAGVTLRHLV
;
A
#
# COMPACT_ATOMS: atom_id res chain seq x y z
N MET A 1 -55.52 33.94 23.16
CA MET A 1 -54.26 33.91 22.37
C MET A 1 -53.74 32.48 22.45
N LEU A 2 -53.78 31.73 21.35
CA LEU A 2 -53.37 30.32 21.33
C LEU A 2 -51.87 30.18 21.02
N THR A 3 -51.05 31.05 21.62
CA THR A 3 -49.59 31.00 21.48
C THR A 3 -48.91 30.09 22.50
N ASN A 4 -49.59 29.68 23.58
CA ASN A 4 -49.00 28.86 24.64
C ASN A 4 -49.73 27.54 24.99
N GLU A 5 -50.93 27.26 24.45
CA GLU A 5 -51.66 26.01 24.78
C GLU A 5 -51.46 24.86 23.78
N ILE A 6 -50.92 25.12 22.57
CA ILE A 6 -50.38 24.04 21.71
C ILE A 6 -48.95 23.66 22.19
N ALA A 7 -48.30 24.54 22.97
CA ALA A 7 -47.01 24.26 23.58
C ALA A 7 -47.10 23.32 24.81
N SER A 8 -48.30 23.01 25.31
CA SER A 8 -48.51 22.10 26.45
C SER A 8 -48.93 20.69 26.06
N ALA A 9 -48.73 20.27 24.80
CA ALA A 9 -48.75 18.85 24.46
C ALA A 9 -47.45 18.21 24.98
N GLU A 10 -47.42 17.90 26.28
CA GLU A 10 -46.31 17.21 26.93
C GLU A 10 -45.97 15.94 26.14
N GLY A 11 -44.74 15.86 25.61
CA GLY A 11 -44.21 14.66 24.96
C GLY A 11 -43.97 14.75 23.44
N LEU A 12 -44.41 15.79 22.74
CA LEU A 12 -44.07 15.98 21.31
C LEU A 12 -42.74 16.74 21.15
N SER A 13 -42.00 16.45 20.10
CA SER A 13 -40.86 17.24 19.61
C SER A 13 -41.31 18.49 18.86
N ASP A 14 -40.39 19.43 18.61
CA ASP A 14 -40.70 20.67 17.86
C ASP A 14 -41.12 20.39 16.41
N ASP A 15 -40.54 19.37 15.78
CA ASP A 15 -40.90 18.93 14.44
C ASP A 15 -42.31 18.30 14.41
N GLU A 16 -42.65 17.48 15.41
CA GLU A 16 -43.98 16.90 15.55
C GLU A 16 -45.04 17.97 15.83
N ARG A 17 -44.71 18.99 16.65
CA ARG A 17 -45.59 20.14 16.87
C ARG A 17 -45.84 20.90 15.57
N SER A 18 -44.79 21.17 14.80
CA SER A 18 -44.89 21.84 13.50
C SER A 18 -45.75 21.05 12.50
N ALA A 19 -45.54 19.73 12.42
CA ALA A 19 -46.33 18.84 11.58
C ALA A 19 -47.80 18.78 12.02
N ALA A 20 -48.06 18.69 13.34
CA ALA A 20 -49.39 18.67 13.91
C ALA A 20 -50.18 19.96 13.59
N VAL A 21 -49.54 21.13 13.71
CA VAL A 21 -50.14 22.41 13.31
C VAL A 21 -50.51 22.40 11.81
N GLY A 22 -49.64 21.86 10.96
CA GLY A 22 -49.92 21.69 9.53
C GLY A 22 -51.12 20.78 9.25
N ILE A 23 -51.25 19.66 9.98
CA ILE A 23 -52.39 18.72 9.87
C ILE A 23 -53.68 19.39 10.36
N LEU A 24 -53.66 20.03 11.52
CA LEU A 24 -54.82 20.70 12.10
C LEU A 24 -55.33 21.83 11.20
N ARG A 25 -54.43 22.58 10.56
CA ARG A 25 -54.78 23.59 9.56
C ARG A 25 -55.46 22.97 8.33
N ARG A 26 -54.93 21.86 7.80
CA ARG A 26 -55.53 21.17 6.64
C ARG A 26 -56.89 20.54 6.95
N ARG A 27 -57.14 20.17 8.20
CA ARG A 27 -58.45 19.73 8.70
C ARG A 27 -59.41 20.90 8.98
N GLY A 28 -58.98 22.15 8.78
CA GLY A 28 -59.80 23.34 9.06
C GLY A 28 -60.07 23.58 10.55
N LEU A 29 -59.33 22.92 11.44
CA LEU A 29 -59.51 23.04 12.90
C LEU A 29 -58.83 24.30 13.48
N LEU A 30 -58.06 25.02 12.65
CA LEU A 30 -57.40 26.28 13.00
C LEU A 30 -57.94 27.43 12.14
N ALA A 31 -58.27 28.55 12.78
CA ALA A 31 -58.62 29.82 12.14
C ALA A 31 -57.43 30.43 11.39
N ALA A 32 -57.72 31.24 10.35
CA ALA A 32 -56.70 31.86 9.52
C ALA A 32 -55.94 33.00 10.26
N GLY A 33 -54.61 32.99 10.17
CA GLY A 33 -53.73 34.04 10.70
C GLY A 33 -52.90 33.61 11.93
N TYR A 34 -51.79 34.32 12.17
CA TYR A 34 -50.96 34.16 13.37
C TYR A 34 -51.32 35.24 14.40
N PRO A 35 -51.45 34.90 15.70
CA PRO A 35 -51.32 33.58 16.31
C PRO A 35 -52.52 32.68 15.98
N PHE A 36 -52.26 31.38 15.70
CA PHE A 36 -53.29 30.40 15.36
C PHE A 36 -54.34 30.31 16.48
N ARG A 37 -55.62 30.14 16.13
CA ARG A 37 -56.72 29.89 17.08
C ARG A 37 -57.55 28.70 16.62
N LEU A 38 -58.25 28.02 17.53
CA LEU A 38 -59.22 27.00 17.13
C LEU A 38 -60.36 27.64 16.33
N ALA A 39 -60.86 26.93 15.32
CA ALA A 39 -62.04 27.36 14.56
C ALA A 39 -63.29 27.37 15.49
N GLU A 40 -64.14 28.38 15.36
CA GLU A 40 -65.36 28.53 16.18
C GLU A 40 -66.40 27.44 15.87
N GLU A 41 -66.40 26.94 14.64
CA GLU A 41 -67.25 25.84 14.18
C GLU A 41 -66.38 24.69 13.68
N ARG A 42 -66.77 23.45 13.99
CA ARG A 42 -66.09 22.26 13.49
C ARG A 42 -66.47 22.06 12.02
N PRO A 43 -65.51 22.11 11.07
CA PRO A 43 -65.83 21.91 9.66
C PRO A 43 -66.36 20.49 9.40
N GLU A 44 -67.33 20.35 8.49
CA GLU A 44 -67.89 19.06 8.00
C GLU A 44 -66.91 18.31 7.07
N GLY A 45 -65.60 18.47 7.27
CA GLY A 45 -64.56 17.89 6.43
C GLY A 45 -64.31 16.40 6.73
N PRO A 46 -63.60 15.69 5.82
CA PRO A 46 -63.29 14.28 6.00
C PRO A 46 -62.45 14.05 7.26
N THR A 47 -62.83 13.03 8.04
CA THR A 47 -62.16 12.67 9.30
C THR A 47 -60.69 12.27 9.11
N LEU A 48 -60.35 11.73 7.92
CA LEU A 48 -59.00 11.33 7.54
C LEU A 48 -58.56 12.13 6.32
N LEU A 49 -57.30 12.56 6.32
CA LEU A 49 -56.66 13.14 5.15
C LEU A 49 -56.38 12.03 4.11
N PRO A 50 -56.29 12.36 2.81
CA PRO A 50 -55.97 11.39 1.76
C PRO A 50 -54.70 10.58 2.04
N GLU A 51 -53.67 11.22 2.62
CA GLU A 51 -52.43 10.55 3.03
C GLU A 51 -52.66 9.49 4.12
N GLU A 52 -53.57 9.75 5.06
CA GLU A 52 -53.89 8.81 6.14
C GLU A 52 -54.70 7.62 5.64
N VAL A 53 -55.51 7.83 4.59
CA VAL A 53 -56.25 6.76 3.92
C VAL A 53 -55.25 5.83 3.23
N VAL A 54 -54.36 6.38 2.39
CA VAL A 54 -53.38 5.57 1.65
C VAL A 54 -52.40 4.86 2.57
N LEU A 55 -51.94 5.49 3.66
CA LEU A 55 -51.09 4.81 4.65
C LEU A 55 -51.79 3.60 5.29
N LYS A 56 -53.11 3.67 5.53
CA LYS A 56 -53.89 2.52 6.03
C LYS A 56 -54.03 1.42 4.97
N GLN A 57 -54.28 1.79 3.71
CA GLN A 57 -54.38 0.82 2.62
C GLN A 57 -53.06 0.07 2.40
N VAL A 58 -51.92 0.79 2.43
CA VAL A 58 -50.59 0.19 2.37
C VAL A 58 -50.33 -0.73 3.57
N ALA A 59 -50.73 -0.33 4.79
CA ALA A 59 -50.58 -1.15 5.99
C ALA A 59 -51.45 -2.42 5.97
N ASN A 60 -52.57 -2.41 5.24
CA ASN A 60 -53.47 -3.55 5.05
C ASN A 60 -53.12 -4.42 3.84
N GLU A 61 -52.01 -4.12 3.13
CA GLU A 61 -51.60 -4.82 1.91
C GLU A 61 -52.66 -4.79 0.79
N GLU A 62 -53.40 -3.69 0.67
CA GLU A 62 -54.38 -3.51 -0.40
C GLU A 62 -53.70 -3.26 -1.76
N ASP A 63 -54.22 -3.88 -2.82
CA ASP A 63 -53.65 -3.79 -4.18
C ASP A 63 -53.98 -2.46 -4.89
N GLU A 64 -55.05 -1.77 -4.49
CA GLU A 64 -55.50 -0.50 -5.09
C GLU A 64 -55.20 0.69 -4.17
N VAL A 65 -54.13 1.43 -4.48
CA VAL A 65 -53.73 2.66 -3.78
C VAL A 65 -53.57 3.82 -4.78
N ASP A 66 -53.88 5.04 -4.35
CA ASP A 66 -53.70 6.24 -5.17
C ASP A 66 -52.20 6.54 -5.36
N GLU A 67 -51.68 6.28 -6.57
CA GLU A 67 -50.27 6.46 -6.91
C GLU A 67 -49.75 7.89 -6.70
N ALA A 68 -50.59 8.91 -6.89
CA ALA A 68 -50.17 10.30 -6.71
C ALA A 68 -49.92 10.62 -5.23
N VAL A 69 -50.75 10.04 -4.35
CA VAL A 69 -50.58 10.15 -2.89
C VAL A 69 -49.40 9.31 -2.41
N VAL A 70 -49.21 8.09 -2.93
CA VAL A 70 -48.04 7.25 -2.63
C VAL A 70 -46.74 7.97 -3.01
N SER A 71 -46.66 8.57 -4.19
CA SER A 71 -45.49 9.35 -4.61
C SER A 71 -45.22 10.57 -3.72
N ALA A 72 -46.28 11.24 -3.25
CA ALA A 72 -46.14 12.35 -2.31
C ALA A 72 -45.67 11.90 -0.92
N LEU A 73 -46.14 10.74 -0.45
CA LEU A 73 -45.70 10.11 0.80
C LEU A 73 -44.25 9.63 0.72
N GLU A 74 -43.84 9.06 -0.41
CA GLU A 74 -42.46 8.61 -0.66
C GLU A 74 -41.50 9.81 -0.64
N ARG A 75 -41.84 10.92 -1.31
CA ARG A 75 -41.06 12.17 -1.27
C ARG A 75 -40.92 12.76 0.13
N ARG A 76 -41.87 12.47 1.03
CA ARG A 76 -41.84 12.87 2.44
C ARG A 76 -41.13 11.84 3.35
N GLY A 77 -40.66 10.72 2.80
CA GLY A 77 -40.00 9.66 3.56
C GLY A 77 -40.94 8.82 4.43
N LEU A 78 -42.25 8.85 4.18
CA LEU A 78 -43.25 8.15 5.00
C LEU A 78 -43.56 6.73 4.49
N VAL A 79 -43.23 6.43 3.24
CA VAL A 79 -43.34 5.10 2.63
C VAL A 79 -42.10 4.83 1.77
N ARG A 80 -41.79 3.55 1.55
CA ARG A 80 -40.70 3.10 0.66
C ARG A 80 -41.27 2.14 -0.37
N ILE A 81 -40.95 2.37 -1.64
CA ILE A 81 -41.34 1.47 -2.74
C ILE A 81 -40.21 0.45 -2.96
N GLU A 82 -40.53 -0.85 -2.83
CA GLU A 82 -39.62 -1.95 -3.17
C GLU A 82 -40.12 -2.70 -4.41
N HIS A 83 -39.37 -2.62 -5.51
CA HIS A 83 -39.66 -3.40 -6.71
C HIS A 83 -39.11 -4.83 -6.56
N ARG A 84 -40.00 -5.83 -6.49
CA ARG A 84 -39.61 -7.25 -6.50
C ARG A 84 -40.02 -7.90 -7.83
N SER A 85 -39.04 -8.48 -8.53
CA SER A 85 -39.31 -9.29 -9.72
C SER A 85 -39.42 -10.76 -9.33
N ILE A 86 -40.61 -11.34 -9.50
CA ILE A 86 -40.84 -12.77 -9.28
C ILE A 86 -40.75 -13.47 -10.64
N LYS A 87 -39.63 -14.17 -10.88
CA LYS A 87 -39.47 -15.03 -12.07
C LYS A 87 -39.98 -16.43 -11.76
N ARG A 88 -41.03 -16.87 -12.46
CA ARG A 88 -41.54 -18.25 -12.40
C ARG A 88 -41.01 -19.03 -13.59
N TRP A 89 -40.49 -20.22 -13.34
CA TRP A 89 -40.01 -21.14 -14.37
C TRP A 89 -40.90 -22.38 -14.37
N GLY A 90 -41.21 -22.88 -15.55
CA GLY A 90 -41.94 -24.13 -15.75
C GLY A 90 -41.30 -24.92 -16.87
N VAL A 91 -41.44 -26.25 -16.81
CA VAL A 91 -40.95 -27.13 -17.88
C VAL A 91 -41.81 -26.89 -19.12
N SER A 92 -41.15 -26.58 -20.25
CA SER A 92 -41.81 -26.44 -21.54
C SER A 92 -42.41 -27.77 -22.00
N ASP A 93 -43.38 -27.74 -22.92
CA ASP A 93 -43.98 -28.98 -23.47
C ASP A 93 -42.92 -29.89 -24.12
N GLU A 94 -41.89 -29.30 -24.73
CA GLU A 94 -40.75 -30.03 -25.27
C GLU A 94 -39.90 -30.68 -24.16
N GLY A 95 -39.66 -29.93 -23.06
CA GLY A 95 -38.97 -30.45 -21.87
C GLY A 95 -39.69 -31.63 -21.21
N ARG A 96 -41.02 -31.71 -21.32
CA ARG A 96 -41.81 -32.85 -20.80
C ARG A 96 -41.73 -34.08 -21.70
N ARG A 97 -41.46 -33.91 -22.99
CA ARG A 97 -41.32 -35.02 -23.96
C ARG A 97 -39.93 -35.62 -23.95
N LEU A 98 -38.93 -34.86 -23.52
CA LEU A 98 -37.57 -35.37 -23.34
C LEU A 98 -37.56 -36.41 -22.22
N ALA A 99 -37.34 -37.68 -22.59
CA ALA A 99 -37.04 -38.72 -21.62
C ALA A 99 -35.79 -38.28 -20.83
N LEU A 100 -35.87 -38.26 -19.51
CA LEU A 100 -34.70 -38.15 -18.65
C LEU A 100 -33.73 -39.24 -19.12
N ALA A 101 -32.61 -38.83 -19.71
CA ALA A 101 -31.68 -39.76 -20.34
C ALA A 101 -31.31 -40.87 -19.33
N ALA A 102 -31.46 -42.12 -19.75
CA ALA A 102 -31.03 -43.26 -18.97
C ALA A 102 -29.56 -43.09 -18.57
N ASP A 103 -29.21 -43.47 -17.36
CA ASP A 103 -27.83 -43.52 -16.88
C ASP A 103 -26.93 -44.19 -17.94
N GLY A 104 -25.92 -43.48 -18.44
CA GLY A 104 -24.89 -44.06 -19.33
C GLY A 104 -24.70 -43.43 -20.72
N VAL A 105 -25.12 -42.19 -20.98
CA VAL A 105 -24.73 -41.49 -22.22
C VAL A 105 -23.21 -41.32 -22.25
N ASP A 106 -22.53 -41.89 -23.25
CA ASP A 106 -21.08 -41.78 -23.43
C ASP A 106 -20.67 -40.34 -23.77
N GLN A 107 -20.37 -39.55 -22.74
CA GLN A 107 -19.99 -38.15 -22.86
C GLN A 107 -18.49 -37.97 -23.12
N LEU A 108 -18.13 -37.08 -24.04
CA LEU A 108 -16.74 -36.68 -24.25
C LEU A 108 -16.26 -35.81 -23.08
N GLY A 109 -15.16 -36.21 -22.44
CA GLY A 109 -14.52 -35.42 -21.38
C GLY A 109 -13.61 -34.32 -21.92
N ALA A 110 -12.77 -34.65 -22.90
CA ALA A 110 -11.92 -33.70 -23.61
C ALA A 110 -11.95 -34.01 -25.10
N LEU A 111 -11.93 -32.97 -25.93
CA LEU A 111 -11.90 -33.10 -27.37
C LEU A 111 -10.48 -33.47 -27.83
N THR A 112 -10.32 -34.57 -28.54
CA THR A 112 -9.01 -34.97 -29.08
C THR A 112 -8.86 -34.58 -30.55
N VAL A 113 -7.62 -34.58 -31.05
CA VAL A 113 -7.32 -34.35 -32.48
C VAL A 113 -8.05 -35.36 -33.37
N ARG A 114 -8.20 -36.61 -32.90
CA ARG A 114 -8.91 -37.66 -33.64
C ARG A 114 -10.40 -37.39 -33.72
N ASP A 115 -11.01 -36.97 -32.62
CA ASP A 115 -12.44 -36.62 -32.61
C ASP A 115 -12.74 -35.53 -33.63
N LEU A 116 -11.88 -34.51 -33.70
CA LEU A 116 -11.95 -33.44 -34.71
C LEU A 116 -11.84 -33.94 -36.14
N ALA A 117 -10.87 -34.81 -36.40
CA ALA A 117 -10.61 -35.38 -37.74
C ALA A 117 -11.74 -36.28 -38.22
N ASP A 118 -12.23 -37.17 -37.35
CA ASP A 118 -13.25 -38.17 -37.68
C ASP A 118 -14.68 -37.56 -37.60
N GLY A 119 -14.83 -36.36 -37.03
CA GLY A 119 -16.12 -35.65 -36.91
C GLY A 119 -17.07 -36.22 -35.86
N THR A 120 -16.63 -37.22 -35.09
CA THR A 120 -17.39 -37.98 -34.09
C THR A 120 -17.90 -37.12 -32.92
N TRP A 121 -17.31 -35.94 -32.72
CA TRP A 121 -17.71 -35.00 -31.67
C TRP A 121 -19.08 -34.35 -31.92
N ARG A 122 -19.55 -34.31 -33.18
CA ARG A 122 -20.83 -33.66 -33.52
C ARG A 122 -22.04 -34.39 -32.98
N ASP A 123 -21.93 -35.71 -32.83
CA ASP A 123 -23.03 -36.59 -32.45
C ASP A 123 -22.96 -37.03 -30.97
N ARG A 124 -22.00 -36.51 -30.20
CA ARG A 124 -21.78 -36.85 -28.79
C ARG A 124 -21.97 -35.66 -27.87
N GLY A 125 -22.57 -35.92 -26.70
CA GLY A 125 -22.64 -34.93 -25.62
C GLY A 125 -21.30 -34.73 -24.94
N PHE A 126 -21.02 -33.53 -24.45
CA PHE A 126 -19.83 -33.22 -23.65
C PHE A 126 -20.15 -33.33 -22.16
N ARG A 127 -19.19 -33.83 -21.38
CA ARG A 127 -19.27 -33.75 -19.93
C ARG A 127 -19.21 -32.27 -19.54
N ALA A 128 -20.14 -31.83 -18.71
CA ALA A 128 -20.12 -30.47 -18.19
C ALA A 128 -18.80 -30.21 -17.46
N TYR A 129 -18.11 -29.13 -17.85
CA TYR A 129 -16.87 -28.72 -17.22
C TYR A 129 -17.18 -28.03 -15.89
N ASP A 130 -16.66 -28.56 -14.78
CA ASP A 130 -16.79 -27.91 -13.49
C ASP A 130 -15.80 -26.75 -13.39
N VAL A 131 -16.30 -25.53 -13.61
CA VAL A 131 -15.52 -24.28 -13.50
C VAL A 131 -15.03 -23.99 -12.07
N ARG A 132 -15.50 -24.75 -11.08
CA ARG A 132 -15.08 -24.64 -9.67
C ARG A 132 -14.02 -25.66 -9.31
N ALA A 133 -13.72 -26.61 -10.19
CA ALA A 133 -12.72 -27.63 -9.94
C ALA A 133 -11.34 -27.01 -9.78
N ALA A 134 -10.56 -27.54 -8.85
CA ALA A 134 -9.17 -27.15 -8.69
C ALA A 134 -8.39 -27.49 -9.97
N VAL A 135 -7.78 -26.48 -10.57
CA VAL A 135 -6.91 -26.67 -11.75
C VAL A 135 -5.50 -27.05 -11.30
N PRO A 136 -4.79 -27.89 -12.08
CA PRO A 136 -3.37 -28.15 -11.83
C PRO A 136 -2.58 -26.83 -11.79
N TYR A 137 -1.78 -26.63 -10.75
CA TYR A 137 -0.94 -25.45 -10.65
C TYR A 137 0.18 -25.51 -11.68
N ALA A 138 0.19 -24.59 -12.64
CA ALA A 138 1.33 -24.43 -13.55
C ALA A 138 2.55 -23.97 -12.75
N ARG A 139 3.62 -24.77 -12.71
CA ARG A 139 4.89 -24.37 -12.09
C ARG A 139 5.61 -23.42 -13.03
N ALA A 140 5.52 -22.12 -12.76
CA ALA A 140 6.37 -21.11 -13.38
C ALA A 140 7.63 -20.87 -12.52
N PRO A 141 8.76 -20.47 -13.12
CA PRO A 141 9.87 -19.92 -12.35
C PRO A 141 9.37 -18.71 -11.56
N ARG A 142 9.79 -18.60 -10.29
CA ARG A 142 9.48 -17.47 -9.43
C ARG A 142 10.77 -16.77 -9.06
N GLU A 143 10.76 -15.46 -9.17
CA GLU A 143 11.85 -14.63 -8.66
C GLU A 143 11.88 -14.67 -7.15
N ASN A 144 13.08 -14.48 -6.59
CA ASN A 144 13.21 -14.28 -5.16
C ASN A 144 12.54 -12.94 -4.81
N PRO A 145 11.53 -12.90 -3.92
CA PRO A 145 10.78 -11.67 -3.64
C PRO A 145 11.67 -10.56 -3.06
N TYR A 146 12.73 -10.93 -2.32
CA TYR A 146 13.69 -9.95 -1.82
C TYR A 146 14.51 -9.35 -2.96
N ARG A 147 14.90 -10.16 -3.97
CA ARG A 147 15.61 -9.63 -5.13
C ARG A 147 14.73 -8.72 -5.97
N ALA A 148 13.48 -9.10 -6.22
CA ALA A 148 12.53 -8.27 -6.94
C ALA A 148 12.35 -6.89 -6.26
N TRP A 149 12.28 -6.86 -4.92
CA TRP A 149 12.22 -5.59 -4.18
C TRP A 149 13.50 -4.74 -4.30
N LEU A 150 14.68 -5.38 -4.28
CA LEU A 150 15.95 -4.66 -4.46
C LEU A 150 16.06 -4.05 -5.86
N ASP A 151 15.60 -4.77 -6.88
CA ASP A 151 15.58 -4.29 -8.26
C ASP A 151 14.62 -3.10 -8.40
N GLU A 152 13.41 -3.19 -7.83
CA GLU A 152 12.46 -2.05 -7.77
C GLU A 152 13.07 -0.84 -7.05
N PHE A 153 13.77 -1.07 -5.93
CA PHE A 153 14.40 0.00 -5.17
C PHE A 153 15.58 0.65 -5.92
N ALA A 154 16.39 -0.14 -6.63
CA ALA A 154 17.44 0.36 -7.50
C ALA A 154 16.86 1.22 -8.64
N ASP A 155 15.78 0.76 -9.29
CA ASP A 155 15.08 1.49 -10.35
C ASP A 155 14.57 2.85 -9.86
N LEU A 156 14.06 2.93 -8.63
CA LEU A 156 13.63 4.19 -8.02
C LEU A 156 14.80 5.17 -7.86
N LEU A 157 15.96 4.71 -7.37
CA LEU A 157 17.15 5.55 -7.20
C LEU A 157 17.71 6.02 -8.55
N VAL A 158 17.73 5.16 -9.55
CA VAL A 158 18.07 5.52 -10.93
C VAL A 158 17.09 6.56 -11.48
N GLY A 159 15.79 6.41 -11.21
CA GLY A 159 14.76 7.39 -11.56
C GLY A 159 14.96 8.77 -10.91
N LEU A 160 15.61 8.84 -9.74
CA LEU A 160 16.03 10.08 -9.07
C LEU A 160 17.35 10.66 -9.60
N GLY A 161 17.96 10.00 -10.59
CA GLY A 161 19.21 10.40 -11.23
C GLY A 161 20.45 9.95 -10.48
N PHE A 162 20.37 8.92 -9.64
CA PHE A 162 21.54 8.28 -9.05
C PHE A 162 22.15 7.25 -10.01
N GLU A 163 23.47 7.14 -10.01
CA GLU A 163 24.23 6.12 -10.73
C GLU A 163 24.64 4.99 -9.77
N GLU A 164 24.38 3.74 -10.15
CA GLU A 164 24.77 2.58 -9.34
C GLU A 164 26.30 2.39 -9.37
N THR A 165 26.90 2.18 -8.20
CA THR A 165 28.32 1.85 -8.04
C THR A 165 28.49 0.59 -7.21
N GLU A 166 29.50 -0.19 -7.59
CA GLU A 166 29.88 -1.41 -6.92
C GLU A 166 31.31 -1.32 -6.40
N GLY A 167 31.60 -2.13 -5.38
CA GLY A 167 32.95 -2.25 -4.85
C GLY A 167 33.26 -3.67 -4.43
N PRO A 168 34.52 -3.97 -4.10
CA PRO A 168 34.91 -5.33 -3.73
C PRO A 168 34.31 -5.75 -2.38
N LEU A 169 33.97 -7.05 -2.26
CA LEU A 169 33.56 -7.64 -0.98
C LEU A 169 34.72 -7.76 0.01
N LEU A 170 35.95 -7.89 -0.49
CA LEU A 170 37.15 -7.89 0.31
C LEU A 170 37.82 -6.52 0.21
N GLU A 171 37.80 -5.80 1.32
CA GLU A 171 38.42 -4.49 1.47
C GLU A 171 39.73 -4.57 2.24
N THR A 172 40.46 -3.46 2.28
CA THR A 172 41.52 -3.26 3.27
C THR A 172 41.00 -2.39 4.41
N GLU A 173 41.55 -2.49 5.62
CA GLU A 173 41.20 -1.58 6.73
C GLU A 173 41.31 -0.10 6.30
N PHE A 174 42.24 0.22 5.39
CA PHE A 174 42.32 1.54 4.77
C PHE A 174 40.99 2.02 4.18
N TRP A 175 40.37 1.22 3.31
CA TRP A 175 39.15 1.61 2.59
C TRP A 175 37.89 1.45 3.44
N ASN A 176 37.85 0.42 4.28
CA ASN A 176 36.70 0.16 5.13
C ASN A 176 36.60 1.16 6.29
N ASN A 177 37.74 1.66 6.78
CA ASN A 177 37.84 2.43 8.02
C ASN A 177 38.62 3.75 7.88
N ASP A 178 39.91 3.68 7.50
CA ASP A 178 40.84 4.81 7.67
C ASP A 178 40.49 6.01 6.80
N VAL A 179 40.12 5.78 5.54
CA VAL A 179 39.74 6.82 4.57
C VAL A 179 38.47 7.57 4.98
N LEU A 180 37.64 6.95 5.82
CA LEU A 180 36.43 7.53 6.43
C LEU A 180 36.74 8.34 7.69
N PHE A 181 38.02 8.58 7.97
CA PHE A 181 38.51 9.28 9.15
C PHE A 181 38.17 8.61 10.49
N MET A 182 37.90 7.29 10.50
CA MET A 182 37.74 6.53 11.75
C MET A 182 39.11 6.19 12.35
N PRO A 183 39.41 6.45 13.64
CA PRO A 183 40.72 6.18 14.22
C PRO A 183 41.05 4.69 14.31
N GLN A 184 42.34 4.32 14.26
CA GLN A 184 42.80 2.91 14.28
C GLN A 184 42.48 2.18 15.58
N ASP A 185 42.41 2.86 16.71
CA ASP A 185 42.03 2.30 18.01
C ASP A 185 40.53 2.39 18.31
N HIS A 186 39.70 2.80 17.34
CA HIS A 186 38.26 2.97 17.56
C HIS A 186 37.54 1.66 17.94
N PRO A 187 36.74 1.62 19.02
CA PRO A 187 36.02 0.41 19.46
C PRO A 187 35.13 -0.22 18.38
N ALA A 188 34.49 0.59 17.53
CA ALA A 188 33.63 0.09 16.45
C ALA A 188 34.41 -0.75 15.42
N ARG A 189 35.74 -0.59 15.30
CA ARG A 189 36.55 -1.47 14.45
C ARG A 189 36.50 -2.91 14.87
N SER A 190 36.18 -3.23 16.12
CA SER A 190 35.96 -4.62 16.52
C SER A 190 34.86 -5.31 15.70
N ILE A 191 33.78 -4.59 15.34
CA ILE A 191 32.69 -5.10 14.50
C ILE A 191 33.13 -5.18 13.02
N HIS A 192 33.97 -4.23 12.60
CA HIS A 192 34.44 -4.12 11.21
C HIS A 192 35.62 -5.04 10.86
N ASP A 193 36.49 -5.35 11.81
CA ASP A 193 37.73 -6.12 11.63
C ASP A 193 37.52 -7.63 11.84
N ALA A 194 36.34 -8.03 12.34
CA ALA A 194 36.11 -9.38 12.84
C ALA A 194 36.19 -10.48 11.77
N PHE A 195 35.92 -10.14 10.49
CA PHE A 195 36.10 -11.05 9.36
C PHE A 195 37.35 -10.72 8.55
N SER A 196 38.53 -10.89 9.17
CA SER A 196 39.82 -10.72 8.51
C SER A 196 40.37 -12.07 8.02
N PRO A 197 40.55 -12.30 6.70
CA PRO A 197 41.16 -13.54 6.21
C PRO A 197 42.65 -13.62 6.59
N VAL A 198 43.06 -14.82 7.04
CA VAL A 198 44.44 -15.10 7.44
C VAL A 198 45.28 -15.44 6.20
N GLY A 199 46.53 -14.95 6.17
CA GLY A 199 47.49 -15.28 5.11
C GLY A 199 47.36 -14.44 3.83
N LEU A 200 46.41 -13.52 3.77
CA LEU A 200 46.27 -12.56 2.69
C LEU A 200 46.90 -11.20 3.06
N ARG A 201 47.44 -10.50 2.06
CA ARG A 201 47.90 -9.11 2.20
C ARG A 201 47.08 -8.22 1.27
N GLY A 202 46.47 -7.19 1.85
CA GLY A 202 45.75 -6.19 1.09
C GLY A 202 46.69 -5.27 0.32
N ARG A 203 46.20 -4.74 -0.79
CA ARG A 203 46.90 -3.72 -1.57
C ARG A 203 46.48 -2.34 -1.06
N LEU A 204 47.45 -1.57 -0.59
CA LEU A 204 47.25 -0.17 -0.22
C LEU A 204 46.87 0.69 -1.45
N PRO A 205 46.18 1.82 -1.22
CA PRO A 205 45.86 2.75 -2.29
C PRO A 205 47.12 3.40 -2.88
N ARG A 206 46.92 4.33 -3.81
CA ARG A 206 47.94 5.26 -4.28
C ARG A 206 48.65 5.97 -3.12
N GLU A 207 49.96 6.15 -3.25
CA GLU A 207 50.84 6.63 -2.18
C GLU A 207 50.46 8.04 -1.69
N ASP A 208 50.04 8.92 -2.60
CA ASP A 208 49.58 10.28 -2.28
C ASP A 208 48.33 10.26 -1.38
N LEU A 209 47.39 9.37 -1.66
CA LEU A 209 46.18 9.22 -0.85
C LEU A 209 46.50 8.63 0.53
N LEU A 210 47.36 7.60 0.59
CA LEU A 210 47.79 7.01 1.85
C LEU A 210 48.49 8.03 2.74
N ALA A 211 49.43 8.79 2.16
CA ALA A 211 50.19 9.80 2.89
C ALA A 211 49.29 10.95 3.38
N GLY A 212 48.30 11.35 2.57
CA GLY A 212 47.30 12.34 2.97
C GLY A 212 46.45 11.87 4.14
N VAL A 213 45.90 10.65 4.07
CA VAL A 213 45.10 10.08 5.18
C VAL A 213 45.95 9.94 6.44
N ALA A 214 47.16 9.40 6.34
CA ALA A 214 48.08 9.28 7.46
C ALA A 214 48.37 10.64 8.11
N ALA A 215 48.65 11.68 7.31
CA ALA A 215 48.91 13.02 7.83
C ALA A 215 47.70 13.59 8.59
N VAL A 216 46.48 13.46 8.04
CA VAL A 216 45.26 13.97 8.70
C VAL A 216 44.98 13.23 10.00
N HIS A 217 45.16 11.90 10.03
CA HIS A 217 45.01 11.11 11.26
C HIS A 217 46.03 11.48 12.34
N GLU A 218 47.25 11.87 11.95
CA GLU A 218 48.32 12.28 12.87
C GLU A 218 48.31 13.78 13.22
N GLY A 219 47.36 14.56 12.68
CA GLY A 219 47.30 16.01 12.89
C GLY A 219 48.43 16.78 12.21
N ARG A 220 49.02 16.21 11.15
CA ARG A 220 50.05 16.83 10.31
C ARG A 220 49.43 17.48 9.07
N PRO A 221 50.09 18.48 8.46
CA PRO A 221 49.68 18.97 7.14
C PRO A 221 49.71 17.83 6.11
N ILE A 222 48.69 17.78 5.25
CA ILE A 222 48.67 16.90 4.09
C ILE A 222 49.90 17.23 3.21
N PRO A 223 50.56 16.26 2.56
CA PRO A 223 51.67 16.56 1.66
C PRO A 223 51.31 17.64 0.63
N GLY A 224 52.03 18.77 0.68
CA GLY A 224 51.78 19.94 -0.17
C GLY A 224 51.05 21.10 0.51
N GLU A 225 50.44 20.87 1.68
CA GLU A 225 49.75 21.90 2.46
C GLU A 225 50.62 22.45 3.59
N ALA A 226 50.44 23.73 3.93
CA ALA A 226 51.22 24.40 4.98
C ALA A 226 50.67 24.12 6.40
N THR A 227 49.36 23.89 6.52
CA THR A 227 48.66 23.78 7.80
C THR A 227 47.88 22.47 7.91
N PRO A 228 47.81 21.84 9.09
CA PRO A 228 46.94 20.69 9.32
C PRO A 228 45.46 21.06 9.16
N LEU A 229 44.63 20.10 8.75
CA LEU A 229 43.17 20.25 8.73
C LEU A 229 42.56 20.22 10.14
N GLY A 230 43.27 19.67 11.12
CA GLY A 230 42.82 19.52 12.49
C GLY A 230 43.87 18.83 13.36
N PRO A 231 43.55 18.56 14.63
CA PRO A 231 44.49 17.98 15.59
C PRO A 231 44.80 16.50 15.36
N GLY A 232 44.08 15.82 14.47
CA GLY A 232 44.16 14.37 14.30
C GLY A 232 43.68 13.61 15.55
N TRP A 233 44.14 12.36 15.69
CA TRP A 233 43.76 11.44 16.77
C TRP A 233 44.83 11.27 17.86
N GLY A 234 45.97 11.97 17.76
CA GLY A 234 47.03 11.95 18.79
C GLY A 234 47.91 10.68 18.83
N GLY A 235 47.79 9.79 17.84
CA GLY A 235 48.60 8.57 17.67
C GLY A 235 49.44 8.58 16.40
N ARG A 236 50.27 7.54 16.21
CA ARG A 236 50.96 7.27 14.94
C ARG A 236 50.09 6.40 14.04
N TYR A 237 50.05 6.73 12.77
CA TYR A 237 49.31 5.96 11.77
C TYR A 237 50.10 4.71 11.38
N ASP A 238 49.48 3.53 11.47
CA ASP A 238 50.09 2.26 11.09
C ASP A 238 49.65 1.83 9.67
N PRO A 239 50.52 1.94 8.65
CA PRO A 239 50.20 1.51 7.29
C PRO A 239 50.12 -0.02 7.14
N VAL A 240 50.76 -0.78 8.04
CA VAL A 240 50.68 -2.25 8.03
C VAL A 240 49.28 -2.69 8.43
N ARG A 241 48.72 -2.04 9.45
CA ARG A 241 47.31 -2.23 9.83
C ARG A 241 46.36 -1.83 8.72
N ALA A 242 46.57 -0.66 8.10
CA ALA A 242 45.76 -0.18 6.99
C ALA A 242 45.70 -1.17 5.80
N ALA A 243 46.76 -1.97 5.60
CA ALA A 243 46.85 -2.97 4.55
C ALA A 243 46.18 -4.31 4.89
N ARG A 244 45.68 -4.50 6.12
CA ARG A 244 45.03 -5.76 6.53
C ARG A 244 43.73 -5.95 5.73
N PRO A 245 43.54 -7.11 5.10
CA PRO A 245 42.29 -7.40 4.41
C PRO A 245 41.17 -7.68 5.41
N VAL A 246 39.97 -7.19 5.11
CA VAL A 246 38.73 -7.40 5.88
C VAL A 246 37.58 -7.64 4.92
N LEU A 247 36.62 -8.49 5.27
CA LEU A 247 35.34 -8.50 4.57
C LEU A 247 34.63 -7.16 4.82
N ARG A 248 34.14 -6.54 3.76
CA ARG A 248 33.53 -5.21 3.81
C ARG A 248 32.34 -5.20 4.77
N SER A 249 32.36 -4.28 5.73
CA SER A 249 31.34 -4.21 6.78
C SER A 249 30.24 -3.17 6.53
N GLN A 250 30.46 -2.30 5.54
CA GLN A 250 29.54 -1.23 5.14
C GLN A 250 29.84 -0.77 3.71
N THR A 251 28.80 -0.36 2.99
CA THR A 251 28.93 0.17 1.62
C THR A 251 29.61 1.54 1.58
N THR A 252 29.80 2.22 2.71
CA THR A 252 30.56 3.48 2.78
C THR A 252 31.99 3.36 2.27
N ALA A 253 32.58 2.15 2.31
CA ALA A 253 33.87 1.88 1.67
C ALA A 253 33.81 2.07 0.14
N VAL A 254 32.67 1.70 -0.48
CA VAL A 254 32.41 1.90 -1.92
C VAL A 254 32.29 3.39 -2.21
N SER A 255 31.52 4.13 -1.41
CA SER A 255 31.43 5.60 -1.48
C SER A 255 32.80 6.27 -1.38
N ALA A 256 33.67 5.83 -0.47
CA ALA A 256 35.02 6.36 -0.35
C ALA A 256 35.90 6.07 -1.57
N ARG A 257 35.79 4.87 -2.16
CA ARG A 257 36.48 4.53 -3.42
C ARG A 257 36.00 5.40 -4.57
N TYR A 258 34.69 5.61 -4.68
CA TYR A 258 34.09 6.48 -5.67
C TYR A 258 34.64 7.91 -5.52
N LEU A 259 34.62 8.49 -4.31
CA LEU A 259 35.18 9.82 -4.06
C LEU A 259 36.68 9.90 -4.33
N ALA A 260 37.44 8.85 -4.02
CA ALA A 260 38.89 8.79 -4.30
C ALA A 260 39.20 8.75 -5.81
N ALA A 261 38.26 8.35 -6.65
CA ALA A 261 38.34 8.48 -8.11
C ALA A 261 38.15 9.92 -8.60
N LYS A 262 37.83 10.87 -7.71
CA LYS A 262 37.63 12.30 -7.98
C LYS A 262 36.55 12.55 -9.06
N PRO A 263 35.30 12.11 -8.83
CA PRO A 263 34.19 12.36 -9.73
C PRO A 263 33.98 13.88 -9.88
N ARG A 264 33.48 14.30 -11.04
CA ARG A 264 33.16 15.72 -11.29
C ARG A 264 31.76 16.03 -10.75
N PRO A 265 31.59 16.98 -9.82
CA PRO A 265 30.26 17.45 -9.41
C PRO A 265 29.51 18.14 -10.56
N PRO A 266 28.16 18.08 -10.58
CA PRO A 266 27.31 17.35 -9.65
C PRO A 266 27.33 15.84 -9.91
N PHE A 267 27.31 15.04 -8.85
CA PHE A 267 27.13 13.59 -8.94
C PHE A 267 26.15 13.09 -7.88
N ARG A 268 25.48 11.98 -8.21
CA ARG A 268 24.64 11.21 -7.29
C ARG A 268 24.95 9.75 -7.56
N THR A 269 25.37 9.03 -6.53
CA THR A 269 25.64 7.59 -6.68
C THR A 269 25.10 6.82 -5.50
N PHE A 270 24.73 5.57 -5.75
CA PHE A 270 24.28 4.65 -4.71
C PHE A 270 24.89 3.27 -4.93
N SER A 271 24.86 2.46 -3.89
CA SER A 271 25.27 1.06 -3.94
C SER A 271 24.30 0.24 -3.09
N ILE A 272 23.82 -0.88 -3.62
CA ILE A 272 23.04 -1.89 -2.88
C ILE A 272 23.85 -3.17 -2.87
N ASP A 273 24.63 -3.39 -1.83
CA ASP A 273 25.62 -4.47 -1.86
C ASP A 273 25.82 -5.13 -0.49
N ARG A 274 26.39 -6.34 -0.53
CA ARG A 274 26.54 -7.25 0.59
C ARG A 274 27.63 -6.78 1.53
N ASN A 275 27.34 -6.83 2.82
CA ASN A 275 28.27 -6.51 3.89
C ASN A 275 28.25 -7.57 4.98
N PHE A 276 29.31 -7.57 5.77
CA PHE A 276 29.58 -8.56 6.79
C PHE A 276 29.84 -7.90 8.14
N ARG A 277 29.09 -8.29 9.18
CA ARG A 277 29.30 -7.81 10.55
C ARG A 277 29.23 -8.97 11.52
N VAL A 278 30.10 -8.94 12.52
CA VAL A 278 30.00 -9.89 13.63
C VAL A 278 28.98 -9.36 14.62
N GLU A 279 27.78 -9.92 14.52
CA GLU A 279 26.65 -9.68 15.40
C GLU A 279 26.06 -11.01 15.84
N SER A 280 25.36 -11.00 16.98
CA SER A 280 24.60 -12.16 17.44
C SER A 280 23.45 -12.43 16.48
N VAL A 281 23.45 -13.60 15.84
CA VAL A 281 22.40 -13.98 14.89
C VAL A 281 21.07 -14.13 15.64
N ASP A 282 20.08 -13.34 15.22
CA ASP A 282 18.71 -13.40 15.72
C ASP A 282 17.70 -13.15 14.58
N ALA A 283 16.42 -12.94 14.91
CA ALA A 283 15.39 -12.72 13.89
C ALA A 283 15.54 -11.40 13.10
N ARG A 284 16.39 -10.47 13.54
CA ARG A 284 16.62 -9.14 12.97
C ARG A 284 18.06 -8.94 12.49
N HIS A 285 19.02 -9.66 13.06
CA HIS A 285 20.44 -9.52 12.79
C HIS A 285 21.00 -10.79 12.18
N HIS A 286 21.75 -10.61 11.09
CA HIS A 286 22.44 -11.68 10.40
C HIS A 286 23.88 -11.24 10.09
N LEU A 287 24.81 -12.20 10.02
CA LEU A 287 26.23 -11.90 9.78
C LEU A 287 26.48 -11.29 8.39
N GLU A 288 25.57 -11.58 7.47
CA GLU A 288 25.51 -11.06 6.10
C GLU A 288 24.19 -10.32 5.90
N PHE A 289 24.25 -9.11 5.35
CA PHE A 289 23.08 -8.34 4.93
C PHE A 289 23.43 -7.45 3.74
N LEU A 290 22.42 -7.01 2.99
CA LEU A 290 22.57 -5.98 1.98
C LEU A 290 22.35 -4.61 2.60
N GLN A 291 23.27 -3.69 2.36
CA GLN A 291 23.12 -2.28 2.74
C GLN A 291 22.90 -1.47 1.47
N CYS A 292 21.91 -0.58 1.51
CA CYS A 292 21.83 0.50 0.54
C CYS A 292 22.46 1.77 1.14
N GLU A 293 23.33 2.42 0.38
CA GLU A 293 23.86 3.74 0.70
C GLU A 293 23.87 4.60 -0.56
N GLY A 294 23.58 5.89 -0.42
CA GLY A 294 23.70 6.87 -1.50
C GLY A 294 24.40 8.13 -1.04
N ILE A 295 25.22 8.71 -1.92
CA ILE A 295 25.90 9.98 -1.70
C ILE A 295 25.60 10.96 -2.84
N VAL A 296 25.53 12.24 -2.50
CA VAL A 296 25.35 13.35 -3.44
C VAL A 296 26.47 14.35 -3.23
N GLY A 297 27.10 14.78 -4.32
CA GLY A 297 28.14 15.80 -4.30
C GLY A 297 27.84 16.91 -5.28
N GLU A 298 27.57 18.11 -4.76
CA GLU A 298 27.32 19.34 -5.53
C GLU A 298 27.74 20.57 -4.69
N ALA A 299 28.00 21.70 -5.34
CA ALA A 299 28.26 22.95 -4.63
C ALA A 299 26.99 23.44 -3.91
N GLY A 300 27.15 23.89 -2.66
CA GLY A 300 26.03 24.46 -1.89
C GLY A 300 25.05 23.44 -1.30
N VAL A 301 25.40 22.15 -1.27
CA VAL A 301 24.62 21.14 -0.53
C VAL A 301 24.56 21.53 0.96
N THR A 302 23.35 21.44 1.52
CA THR A 302 23.06 21.76 2.92
C THR A 302 22.29 20.61 3.56
N LEU A 303 22.17 20.59 4.89
CA LEU A 303 21.36 19.62 5.62
C LEU A 303 19.91 19.54 5.10
N ARG A 304 19.36 20.65 4.56
CA ARG A 304 18.01 20.71 3.99
C ARG A 304 17.83 19.85 2.74
N HIS A 305 18.91 19.54 2.02
CA HIS A 305 18.87 18.67 0.86
C HIS A 305 18.93 17.18 1.25
N LEU A 306 19.37 16.87 2.48
CA LEU A 306 19.43 15.51 3.00
C LEU A 306 18.08 15.02 3.57
N VAL A 307 17.26 15.97 4.05
CA VAL A 307 15.93 15.72 4.64
C VAL A 307 14.86 15.73 3.55
#